data_AF-C1B8J8-F1
#
_entry.id   AF-C1B8J8-F1
#
_cell.length_a   1.000
_cell.length_b   1.000
_cell.length_c   1.000
_cell.angle_alpha   90.00
_cell.angle_beta   90.00
_cell.angle_gamma   90.00
#
_symmetry.space_group_name_H-M   'P 1'
#
loop_
_entity.id
_entity.type
_entity.pdbx_description
1 polymer ?
#
loop_
_entity_poly.entity_id
_entity_poly.type
_entity_poly.pdbx_seq_one_letter_code
_entity_poly.pdbx_strand_id
1 'polypeptide(L)'
;MALLRRLRERGGETVYAPEFHREVEESYAGSIAVPPDVPLVITEGNYLLLDEGPWSAVRDLLDEAWFLAPDGDERVARLVERHVRFGKSPDEAREWVRRSDERNAALVAPGRARADVVVLGDPV
;
A
#
# COMPACT_ATOMS: atom_id res chain seq x y z
N MET A 1 -4.65 4.24 12.51
CA MET A 1 -6.08 3.91 12.21
C MET A 1 -7.07 5.05 12.33
N ALA A 2 -6.74 6.20 12.93
CA ALA A 2 -7.69 7.30 13.10
C ALA A 2 -8.27 7.84 11.78
N LEU A 3 -7.46 7.93 10.71
CA LEU A 3 -7.91 8.42 9.41
C LEU A 3 -9.00 7.54 8.78
N LEU A 4 -8.75 6.23 8.64
CA LEU A 4 -9.71 5.30 8.04
C LEU A 4 -11.04 5.25 8.80
N ARG A 5 -11.00 5.35 10.13
CA ARG A 5 -12.23 5.43 10.96
C ARG A 5 -13.04 6.69 10.63
N ARG A 6 -12.39 7.86 10.58
CA ARG A 6 -13.04 9.13 10.22
C ARG A 6 -13.64 9.10 8.82
N LEU A 7 -12.93 8.54 7.85
CA LEU A 7 -13.43 8.37 6.48
C LEU A 7 -14.66 7.46 6.44
N ARG A 8 -14.67 6.38 7.23
CA ARG A 8 -15.80 5.45 7.30
C ARG A 8 -17.03 6.02 8.00
N GLU A 9 -16.84 6.78 9.07
CA GLU A 9 -17.93 7.35 9.86
C GLU A 9 -18.71 8.45 9.11
N ARG A 10 -18.16 8.99 8.01
CA ARG A 10 -18.80 9.99 7.11
C ARG A 10 -19.54 11.10 7.87
N GLY A 11 -18.91 11.69 8.89
CA GLY A 11 -19.52 12.64 9.82
C GLY A 11 -19.91 14.02 9.26
N GLY A 12 -20.22 14.14 7.97
CA GLY A 12 -20.64 15.39 7.31
C GLY A 12 -19.53 16.44 7.15
N GLU A 13 -18.34 16.19 7.69
CA GLU A 13 -17.19 17.09 7.63
C GLU A 13 -16.13 16.58 6.65
N THR A 14 -15.38 17.51 6.05
CA THR A 14 -14.20 17.18 5.25
C THR A 14 -13.12 16.52 6.12
N VAL A 15 -12.68 15.33 5.72
CA VAL A 15 -11.55 14.63 6.34
C VAL A 15 -10.29 14.94 5.56
N TYR A 16 -9.22 15.33 6.26
CA TYR A 16 -7.93 15.59 5.62
C TYR A 16 -6.98 14.41 5.82
N ALA A 17 -6.52 13.82 4.72
CA ALA A 17 -5.54 12.76 4.67
C ALA A 17 -4.12 13.34 4.44
N PRO A 18 -3.06 12.68 4.96
CA PRO A 18 -1.70 13.07 4.67
C PRO A 18 -1.30 12.70 3.24
N GLU A 19 -0.40 13.48 2.66
CA GLU A 19 0.25 13.15 1.39
C GLU A 19 1.71 12.75 1.65
N PHE A 20 2.17 11.66 1.03
CA PHE A 20 3.55 11.20 1.14
C PHE A 20 4.38 11.75 -0.04
N HIS A 21 5.34 12.61 0.26
CA HIS A 21 6.22 13.22 -0.73
C HIS A 21 7.47 12.36 -0.92
N ARG A 22 7.50 11.60 -2.02
CA ARG A 22 8.62 10.67 -2.32
C ARG A 22 9.97 11.35 -2.51
N GLU A 23 10.00 12.64 -2.89
CA GLU A 23 11.24 13.39 -3.09
C GLU A 23 11.98 13.69 -1.79
N VAL A 24 11.24 13.77 -0.68
CA VAL A 24 11.76 14.11 0.66
C VAL A 24 11.54 13.00 1.69
N GLU A 25 10.92 11.88 1.29
CA GLU A 25 10.53 10.76 2.16
C GLU A 25 9.69 11.15 3.39
N GLU A 26 8.96 12.28 3.31
CA GLU A 26 8.16 12.83 4.40
C GLU A 26 6.66 12.78 4.10
N SER A 27 5.85 12.67 5.16
CA SER A 27 4.39 12.82 5.09
C SER A 27 4.00 14.23 5.50
N TYR A 28 3.39 15.00 4.60
CA TYR A 28 2.76 16.27 4.98
C TYR A 28 1.33 15.99 5.44
N ALA A 29 1.05 16.39 6.69
CA ALA A 29 -0.25 16.18 7.29
C ALA A 29 -1.31 17.09 6.66
N GLY A 30 -2.44 16.50 6.29
CA GLY A 30 -3.65 17.24 5.92
C GLY A 30 -3.68 17.83 4.50
N SER A 31 -2.82 17.36 3.59
CA SER A 31 -2.74 17.87 2.22
C SER A 31 -3.90 17.45 1.32
N ILE A 32 -4.53 16.29 1.59
CA ILE A 32 -5.58 15.73 0.74
C ILE A 32 -6.93 15.90 1.42
N ALA A 33 -7.77 16.81 0.92
CA ALA A 33 -9.14 16.98 1.37
C ALA A 33 -10.04 15.88 0.79
N VAL A 34 -10.80 15.21 1.67
CA VAL A 34 -11.86 14.27 1.30
C VAL A 34 -13.19 14.82 1.81
N PRO A 35 -13.92 15.59 0.98
CA PRO A 35 -15.26 16.06 1.28
C PRO A 35 -16.27 14.92 1.52
N PRO A 36 -17.36 15.16 2.28
CA PRO A 36 -18.36 14.14 2.59
C PRO A 36 -19.14 13.63 1.36
N ASP A 37 -19.20 14.41 0.28
CA ASP A 37 -19.83 14.05 -0.98
C ASP A 37 -18.96 13.17 -1.88
N VAL A 38 -17.70 12.90 -1.50
CA VAL A 38 -16.86 11.91 -2.19
C VAL A 38 -17.48 10.52 -2.04
N PRO A 39 -17.92 9.89 -3.15
CA PRO A 39 -18.65 8.63 -3.06
C PRO A 39 -17.72 7.45 -2.79
N LEU A 40 -16.48 7.51 -3.30
CA LEU A 40 -15.49 6.44 -3.26
C LEU A 40 -14.12 6.98 -2.84
N VAL A 41 -13.51 6.29 -1.88
CA VAL A 41 -12.12 6.54 -1.45
C VAL A 41 -11.34 5.26 -1.68
N ILE A 42 -10.27 5.34 -2.46
CA ILE A 42 -9.33 4.23 -2.64
C ILE A 42 -8.13 4.49 -1.73
N THR A 43 -7.86 3.55 -0.83
CA THR A 43 -6.64 3.55 -0.02
C THR A 43 -5.73 2.42 -0.49
N GLU A 44 -4.44 2.73 -0.67
CA GLU A 44 -3.42 1.78 -1.09
C GLU A 44 -2.35 1.62 -0.01
N GLY A 45 -1.74 0.43 0.04
CA GLY A 45 -0.64 0.15 0.96
C GLY A 45 -0.38 -1.34 1.13
N ASN A 46 0.85 -1.69 1.52
CA ASN A 46 1.28 -3.08 1.63
C ASN A 46 0.62 -3.82 2.79
N TYR A 47 0.28 -3.13 3.87
CA TYR A 47 -0.14 -3.75 5.14
C TYR A 47 -1.64 -3.69 5.41
N LEU A 48 -2.46 -3.32 4.41
CA LEU A 48 -3.91 -3.18 4.59
C LEU A 48 -4.60 -4.49 5.00
N LEU A 49 -4.00 -5.62 4.62
CA LEU A 49 -4.50 -6.97 4.92
C LEU A 49 -3.60 -7.75 5.89
N LEU A 50 -2.62 -7.09 6.52
CA LEU A 50 -1.78 -7.72 7.53
C LEU A 50 -2.56 -7.91 8.83
N ASP A 51 -2.63 -9.14 9.35
CA ASP A 51 -3.38 -9.48 10.56
C ASP A 51 -2.53 -9.43 11.83
N GLU A 52 -1.67 -8.40 11.94
CA GLU A 52 -0.70 -8.30 13.01
C GLU A 52 -0.57 -6.87 13.54
N GLY A 53 -0.37 -6.77 14.86
CA GLY A 53 -0.07 -5.51 15.55
C GLY A 53 -1.11 -4.41 15.27
N PRO A 54 -0.70 -3.18 14.94
CA PRO A 54 -1.63 -2.08 14.72
C PRO A 54 -2.47 -2.24 13.45
N TRP A 55 -2.10 -3.14 12.53
CA TRP A 55 -2.70 -3.32 11.20
C TRP A 55 -3.90 -4.27 11.18
N SER A 56 -4.05 -5.12 12.20
CA SER A 56 -5.11 -6.15 12.26
C SER A 56 -6.52 -5.58 12.04
N ALA A 57 -6.79 -4.38 12.57
CA ALA A 57 -8.06 -3.70 12.46
C ALA A 57 -8.31 -2.99 11.11
N VAL A 58 -7.36 -2.95 10.17
CA VAL A 58 -7.53 -2.22 8.90
C VAL A 58 -8.60 -2.86 8.04
N ARG A 59 -8.54 -4.19 7.85
CA ARG A 59 -9.47 -4.91 6.97
C ARG A 59 -10.91 -4.60 7.33
N ASP A 60 -11.23 -4.57 8.62
CA ASP A 60 -12.59 -4.32 9.10
C ASP A 60 -13.08 -2.91 8.76
N LEU A 61 -12.19 -1.96 8.49
CA LEU A 61 -12.51 -0.57 8.11
C LEU A 61 -12.70 -0.38 6.60
N LEU A 62 -12.45 -1.40 5.79
CA LEU A 62 -12.58 -1.36 4.34
C LEU A 62 -13.90 -2.02 3.92
N ASP A 63 -14.65 -1.35 3.04
CA ASP A 63 -15.85 -1.94 2.42
C ASP A 63 -15.47 -3.09 1.47
N GLU A 64 -14.38 -2.93 0.73
CA GLU A 64 -13.82 -3.94 -0.17
C GLU A 64 -12.29 -3.84 -0.19
N ALA A 65 -11.60 -4.98 -0.28
CA ALA A 65 -10.15 -5.07 -0.26
C ALA A 65 -9.61 -5.95 -1.39
N TRP A 66 -8.69 -5.39 -2.18
CA TRP A 66 -8.13 -6.02 -3.37
C TRP A 66 -6.66 -6.35 -3.13
N PHE A 67 -6.28 -7.61 -3.36
CA PHE A 67 -4.89 -8.06 -3.28
C PHE A 67 -4.30 -8.20 -4.67
N LEU A 68 -3.23 -7.47 -4.94
CA LEU A 68 -2.48 -7.58 -6.19
C LEU A 68 -1.43 -8.68 -6.07
N ALA A 69 -1.53 -9.70 -6.92
CA ALA A 69 -0.62 -10.83 -7.00
C ALA A 69 0.07 -10.87 -8.38
N PRO A 70 1.00 -9.93 -8.66
CA PRO A 70 1.81 -9.97 -9.87
C PRO A 70 2.76 -11.17 -9.85
N ASP A 71 3.35 -11.47 -11.00
CA ASP A 71 4.42 -12.45 -11.09
C ASP A 71 5.61 -12.05 -10.19
N GLY A 72 6.16 -13.02 -9.46
CA GLY A 72 7.23 -12.77 -8.50
C GLY A 72 8.53 -12.33 -9.16
N ASP A 73 8.89 -12.97 -10.27
CA ASP A 73 10.14 -12.67 -10.98
C ASP A 73 10.04 -11.31 -11.69
N GLU A 74 8.88 -11.01 -12.28
CA GLU A 74 8.62 -9.72 -12.90
C GLU A 74 8.60 -8.58 -11.87
N ARG A 75 7.96 -8.79 -10.71
CA ARG A 75 7.99 -7.82 -9.60
C ARG A 75 9.43 -7.53 -9.17
N VAL A 76 10.25 -8.57 -8.95
CA VAL A 76 11.65 -8.42 -8.55
C VAL A 76 12.44 -7.66 -9.61
N ALA A 77 12.28 -8.01 -10.89
CA ALA A 77 12.95 -7.33 -11.99
C ALA A 77 12.63 -5.82 -12.02
N ARG A 78 11.35 -5.46 -11.90
CA ARG A 78 10.90 -4.06 -11.87
C ARG A 78 11.42 -3.29 -10.66
N LEU A 79 11.48 -3.92 -9.50
CA LEU A 79 12.04 -3.30 -8.28
C LEU A 79 13.54 -3.04 -8.42
N VAL A 80 14.29 -4.00 -8.97
CA VAL A 80 15.72 -3.83 -9.25
C VAL A 80 15.94 -2.69 -10.24
N GLU A 81 15.20 -2.66 -11.35
CA GLU A 81 15.30 -1.59 -12.35
C GLU A 81 15.01 -0.22 -11.73
N ARG A 82 13.96 -0.12 -10.89
CA ARG A 82 13.61 1.10 -10.17
C ARG A 82 14.77 1.58 -9.31
N HIS A 83 15.39 0.70 -8.53
CA HIS A 83 16.54 1.07 -7.68
C HIS A 83 17.77 1.50 -8.48
N VAL A 84 18.03 0.87 -9.62
CA VAL A 84 19.11 1.27 -10.53
C VAL A 84 18.84 2.66 -11.11
N ARG A 85 17.60 2.96 -11.50
CA ARG A 85 17.19 4.29 -11.99
C ARG A 85 17.41 5.39 -10.94
N PHE A 86 17.30 5.05 -9.66
CA PHE A 86 17.60 5.94 -8.53
C PHE A 86 19.08 5.91 -8.09
N GLY A 87 19.98 5.33 -8.90
CA GLY A 87 21.43 5.46 -8.76
C GLY A 87 22.13 4.32 -8.01
N LYS A 88 21.43 3.26 -7.59
CA LYS A 88 22.10 2.07 -7.04
C LYS A 88 22.78 1.27 -8.14
N SER A 89 23.91 0.61 -7.82
CA SER A 89 24.45 -0.39 -8.73
C SER A 89 23.49 -1.60 -8.87
N PRO A 90 23.54 -2.36 -9.98
CA PRO A 90 22.67 -3.53 -10.16
C PRO A 90 22.78 -4.57 -9.03
N ASP A 91 23.97 -4.78 -8.48
CA ASP A 91 24.18 -5.76 -7.41
C ASP A 91 23.62 -5.28 -6.07
N GLU A 92 23.85 -4.02 -5.71
CA GLU A 92 23.25 -3.40 -4.52
C GLU A 92 21.72 -3.34 -4.62
N ALA A 93 21.18 -3.08 -5.82
CA ALA A 93 19.74 -3.09 -6.06
C ALA A 93 19.14 -4.49 -5.82
N ARG A 94 19.77 -5.54 -6.34
CA ARG A 94 19.33 -6.93 -6.12
C ARG A 94 19.40 -7.33 -4.65
N GLU A 95 20.48 -6.99 -3.97
CA GLU A 95 20.62 -7.27 -2.53
C GLU A 95 19.56 -6.54 -1.71
N TRP A 96 19.31 -5.27 -2.03
CA TRP A 96 18.27 -4.47 -1.38
C TRP A 96 16.89 -5.10 -1.54
N VAL A 97 16.50 -5.45 -2.77
CA VAL A 97 15.21 -6.07 -3.06
C VAL A 97 15.04 -7.39 -2.32
N ARG A 98 16.06 -8.25 -2.29
CA ARG A 98 16.03 -9.52 -1.55
C ARG A 98 15.85 -9.32 -0.04
N ARG A 99 16.52 -8.32 0.53
CA ARG A 99 16.50 -8.10 1.99
C ARG A 99 15.23 -7.40 2.48
N SER A 100 14.75 -6.43 1.70
CA SER A 100 13.67 -5.52 2.10
C SER A 100 12.35 -5.91 1.45
N ASP A 101 12.26 -5.75 0.12
CA ASP A 101 11.01 -5.90 -0.61
C ASP A 101 10.48 -7.34 -0.57
N GLU A 102 11.35 -8.34 -0.75
CA GLU A 102 10.94 -9.76 -0.67
C GLU A 102 10.52 -10.17 0.74
N ARG A 103 11.17 -9.62 1.77
CA ARG A 103 10.76 -9.87 3.16
C ARG A 103 9.37 -9.28 3.42
N ASN A 104 9.10 -8.07 2.91
CA ASN A 104 7.79 -7.45 3.02
C ASN A 104 6.74 -8.23 2.21
N ALA A 105 7.08 -8.68 1.00
CA ALA A 105 6.21 -9.50 0.17
C ALA A 105 5.83 -10.82 0.89
N ALA A 106 6.80 -11.49 1.51
CA ALA A 106 6.56 -12.69 2.29
C ALA A 106 5.67 -12.43 3.52
N LEU A 107 5.87 -11.30 4.20
CA LEU A 107 5.06 -10.89 5.35
C LEU A 107 3.59 -10.65 4.97
N VAL A 108 3.33 -10.02 3.83
CA VAL A 108 1.96 -9.63 3.44
C VAL A 108 1.24 -10.70 2.63
N ALA A 109 1.95 -11.68 2.06
CA ALA A 109 1.38 -12.75 1.25
C ALA A 109 0.22 -13.51 1.92
N PRO A 110 0.26 -13.87 3.22
CA PRO A 110 -0.88 -14.50 3.90
C PRO A 110 -2.15 -13.64 3.90
N GLY A 111 -2.00 -12.30 3.86
CA GLY A 111 -3.10 -11.34 3.79
C GLY A 111 -3.97 -11.52 2.54
N ARG A 112 -3.48 -12.18 1.49
CA ARG A 112 -4.26 -12.57 0.30
C ARG A 112 -5.55 -13.30 0.65
N ALA A 113 -5.57 -14.12 1.70
CA ALA A 113 -6.76 -14.86 2.12
C ALA A 113 -7.86 -13.96 2.74
N ARG A 114 -7.54 -12.71 3.07
CA ARG A 114 -8.46 -11.71 3.65
C ARG A 114 -9.00 -10.72 2.60
N ALA A 115 -8.59 -10.86 1.35
CA ALA A 115 -9.04 -10.02 0.25
C ALA A 115 -10.38 -10.50 -0.28
N ASP A 116 -11.23 -9.55 -0.70
CA ASP A 116 -12.47 -9.85 -1.42
C ASP A 116 -12.17 -10.23 -2.87
N VAL A 117 -11.15 -9.60 -3.45
CA VAL A 117 -10.68 -9.84 -4.83
C VAL A 117 -9.18 -10.06 -4.84
N VAL A 118 -8.73 -11.06 -5.61
CA VAL A 118 -7.31 -11.25 -5.93
C VAL A 118 -7.11 -11.00 -7.42
N VAL A 119 -6.30 -9.99 -7.75
CA VAL A 119 -5.91 -9.67 -9.12
C VAL A 119 -4.61 -10.41 -9.43
N LEU A 120 -4.65 -11.33 -10.40
CA LEU A 120 -3.50 -12.13 -10.80
C LEU A 120 -2.77 -11.51 -11.98
N GLY A 121 -1.44 -11.54 -11.93
CA GLY A 121 -0.60 -11.03 -12.99
C GLY A 121 -0.61 -9.51 -13.07
N ASP A 122 0.06 -9.00 -14.09
CA ASP A 122 0.06 -7.58 -14.40
C ASP A 122 -1.04 -7.26 -15.43
N PRO A 123 -1.76 -6.14 -15.27
CA PRO A 123 -2.67 -5.67 -16.31
C PRO A 123 -1.86 -5.41 -17.58
N VAL A 124 -2.34 -6.02 -18.67
CA VAL A 124 -1.79 -5.86 -20.03
C VAL A 124 -2.06 -4.48 -20.58
#